data_AF-A0A256YS08-F1
#
_entry.id   AF-A0A256YS08-F1
#
_cell.length_a   1.000
_cell.length_b   1.000
_cell.length_c   1.000
_cell.angle_alpha   90.00
_cell.angle_beta   90.00
_cell.angle_gamma   90.00
#
_symmetry.space_group_name_H-M   'P 1'
#
loop_
_entity.id
_entity.type
_entity.pdbx_description
1 polymer ?
#
loop_
_entity_poly.entity_id
_entity_poly.type
_entity_poly.pdbx_seq_one_letter_code
_entity_poly.pdbx_strand_id
1 'polypeptide(L)'
;MTHKKTAYVLYSGGLDSMLSIKLLQEQKIRVIAVHFTSTFFNNKDFCKEVAKEIGFKLIIKKLSKEYIRVVKNPKYGYGSAMNPCIDCHLHMIKKLKKIAGNNIIATGEVLNQRPFSQKLSDFKIIEREAKLENKILRPLSAKLLPETIYEKEGIVNRNKFLAIKGKIRKTQLELARKYKLKFLTPSGGCLLTDKEFARKLKDLFEYKKRVSKIDLELLKIGRHFRINKTKIIVGRNKKENLKLKKSGKFFFEVDGIGPTTILLGEKNKKSIELAAKLTLFYSDEKNVSVKYGKKLERRIKVDIPKKEEIEKYRI
;
A
#
# COMPACT_ATOMS: atom_id res chain seq x y z
N MET A 1 -18.68 -38.69 4.59
CA MET A 1 -18.66 -37.70 3.49
C MET A 1 -17.56 -36.67 3.77
N THR A 2 -16.41 -36.75 3.10
CA THR A 2 -15.35 -35.76 3.27
C THR A 2 -15.80 -34.43 2.66
N HIS A 3 -16.19 -33.46 3.49
CA HIS A 3 -16.45 -32.11 3.01
C HIS A 3 -15.20 -31.62 2.26
N LYS A 4 -15.32 -31.49 0.94
CA LYS A 4 -14.22 -31.04 0.07
C LYS A 4 -13.74 -29.67 0.58
N LYS A 5 -12.54 -29.62 1.19
CA LYS A 5 -12.02 -28.39 1.80
C LYS A 5 -11.99 -27.27 0.76
N THR A 6 -12.42 -26.08 1.16
CA THR A 6 -12.35 -24.88 0.31
C THR A 6 -10.97 -24.25 0.45
N ALA A 7 -10.43 -23.66 -0.62
CA ALA A 7 -9.18 -22.91 -0.56
C ALA A 7 -9.43 -21.41 -0.38
N TYR A 8 -8.91 -20.87 0.72
CA TYR A 8 -8.87 -19.45 1.00
C TYR A 8 -7.53 -18.88 0.53
N VAL A 9 -7.57 -18.08 -0.54
CA VAL A 9 -6.35 -17.58 -1.20
C VAL A 9 -6.12 -16.12 -0.83
N LEU A 10 -4.92 -15.78 -0.36
CA LEU A 10 -4.50 -14.39 -0.21
C LEU A 10 -4.37 -13.75 -1.59
N TYR A 11 -5.29 -12.84 -1.91
CA TYR A 11 -5.43 -12.28 -3.25
C TYR A 11 -5.03 -10.81 -3.30
N SER A 12 -4.07 -10.47 -4.16
CA SER A 12 -3.54 -9.11 -4.29
C SER A 12 -3.99 -8.38 -5.55
N GLY A 13 -4.66 -9.06 -6.49
CA GLY A 13 -4.90 -8.53 -7.85
C GLY A 13 -3.70 -8.69 -8.79
N GLY A 14 -2.56 -9.17 -8.28
CA GLY A 14 -1.37 -9.44 -9.08
C GLY A 14 -1.38 -10.83 -9.72
N LEU A 15 -0.56 -10.98 -10.76
CA LEU A 15 -0.45 -12.20 -11.57
C LEU A 15 -0.21 -13.47 -10.73
N ASP A 16 0.70 -13.44 -9.77
CA ASP A 16 1.07 -14.67 -9.04
C ASP A 16 -0.11 -15.21 -8.21
N SER A 17 -0.85 -14.33 -7.53
CA SER A 17 -2.07 -14.73 -6.79
C SER A 17 -3.18 -15.22 -7.71
N MET A 18 -3.28 -14.67 -8.92
CA MET A 18 -4.25 -15.12 -9.93
C MET A 18 -3.92 -16.52 -10.46
N LEU A 19 -2.65 -16.79 -10.74
CA LEU A 19 -2.21 -18.11 -11.17
C LEU A 19 -2.43 -19.17 -10.09
N SER A 20 -2.16 -18.86 -8.81
CA SER A 20 -2.48 -19.78 -7.71
C SER A 20 -3.97 -20.12 -7.64
N ILE A 21 -4.86 -19.15 -7.88
CA ILE A 21 -6.31 -19.40 -7.95
C ILE A 21 -6.63 -20.35 -9.12
N LYS A 22 -6.09 -20.09 -10.32
CA LYS A 22 -6.32 -20.94 -11.49
C LYS A 22 -5.84 -22.38 -11.28
N LEU A 23 -4.64 -22.57 -10.74
CA LEU A 23 -4.08 -23.90 -10.47
C LEU A 23 -4.93 -24.69 -9.48
N LEU A 24 -5.54 -24.04 -8.48
CA LEU A 24 -6.47 -24.69 -7.56
C LEU A 24 -7.81 -25.02 -8.23
N GLN A 25 -8.34 -24.12 -9.05
CA GLN A 25 -9.57 -24.36 -9.82
C GLN A 25 -9.43 -25.52 -10.82
N GLU A 26 -8.28 -25.66 -11.49
CA GLU A 26 -7.99 -26.79 -12.40
C GLU A 26 -8.01 -28.15 -11.68
N GLN A 27 -7.78 -28.14 -10.36
CA GLN A 27 -7.92 -29.33 -9.51
C GLN A 27 -9.35 -29.52 -8.98
N LYS A 28 -10.33 -28.73 -9.47
CA LYS A 28 -11.73 -28.74 -9.02
C LYS A 28 -11.86 -28.47 -7.52
N ILE A 29 -10.99 -27.61 -6.98
CA ILE A 29 -11.04 -27.11 -5.60
C ILE A 29 -11.83 -25.80 -5.60
N ARG A 30 -12.82 -25.70 -4.70
CA ARG A 30 -13.57 -24.45 -4.52
C ARG A 30 -12.65 -23.37 -3.96
N VAL A 31 -12.61 -22.20 -4.59
CA VAL A 31 -11.75 -21.07 -4.18
C VAL A 31 -12.58 -19.91 -3.64
N ILE A 32 -12.15 -19.37 -2.50
CA ILE A 32 -12.56 -18.09 -1.96
C ILE A 32 -11.31 -17.20 -1.86
N ALA A 33 -11.22 -16.20 -2.72
CA ALA A 33 -10.16 -15.21 -2.65
C ALA A 33 -10.44 -14.20 -1.53
N VAL A 34 -9.43 -13.86 -0.74
CA VAL A 34 -9.51 -12.83 0.29
C VAL A 34 -8.56 -11.69 -0.07
N HIS A 35 -9.13 -10.54 -0.38
CA HIS A 35 -8.40 -9.33 -0.71
C HIS A 35 -8.42 -8.35 0.47
N PHE A 36 -7.24 -7.98 0.96
CA PHE A 36 -7.10 -6.96 1.99
C PHE A 36 -6.90 -5.59 1.35
N THR A 37 -7.51 -4.56 1.94
CA THR A 37 -7.35 -3.16 1.53
C THR A 37 -6.84 -2.32 2.69
N SER A 38 -6.09 -1.27 2.40
CA SER A 38 -5.60 -0.32 3.39
C SER A 38 -5.52 1.10 2.80
N THR A 39 -5.04 2.06 3.59
CA THR A 39 -4.73 3.40 3.05
C THR A 39 -3.54 3.36 2.08
N PHE A 40 -2.67 2.34 2.15
CA PHE A 40 -1.46 2.21 1.35
C PHE A 40 -1.64 1.40 0.06
N PHE A 41 -2.74 0.63 -0.05
CA PHE A 41 -3.10 -0.13 -1.24
C PHE A 41 -4.62 -0.35 -1.26
N ASN A 42 -5.25 -0.02 -2.38
CA ASN A 42 -6.70 -0.11 -2.52
C ASN A 42 -7.12 -0.31 -3.98
N ASN A 43 -6.94 -1.52 -4.47
CA ASN A 43 -7.30 -1.97 -5.81
C ASN A 43 -8.57 -2.83 -5.81
N LYS A 44 -9.49 -2.56 -4.88
CA LYS A 44 -10.69 -3.36 -4.64
C LYS A 44 -11.57 -3.51 -5.89
N ASP A 45 -11.69 -2.46 -6.70
CA ASP A 45 -12.63 -2.43 -7.83
C ASP A 45 -12.09 -3.30 -8.98
N PHE A 46 -10.80 -3.19 -9.27
CA PHE A 46 -10.10 -4.13 -10.17
C PHE A 46 -10.23 -5.59 -9.69
N CYS A 47 -9.99 -5.85 -8.40
CA CYS A 47 -10.12 -7.19 -7.83
C CYS A 47 -11.54 -7.76 -7.98
N LYS A 48 -12.59 -6.94 -7.86
CA LYS A 48 -13.99 -7.36 -8.06
C LYS A 48 -14.27 -7.72 -9.50
N GLU A 49 -13.82 -6.89 -10.44
CA GLU A 49 -13.98 -7.12 -11.88
C GLU A 49 -13.35 -8.45 -12.27
N VAL A 50 -12.07 -8.66 -11.91
CA VAL A 50 -11.33 -9.88 -12.21
C VAL A 50 -11.95 -11.12 -11.54
N ALA A 51 -12.45 -11.00 -10.31
CA ALA A 51 -13.13 -12.09 -9.64
C ALA A 51 -14.41 -12.55 -10.35
N LYS A 52 -15.18 -11.60 -10.91
CA LYS A 52 -16.35 -11.89 -11.73
C LYS A 52 -15.95 -12.55 -13.05
N GLU A 53 -14.93 -12.02 -13.73
CA GLU A 53 -14.45 -12.53 -15.02
C GLU A 53 -13.94 -13.97 -14.93
N ILE A 54 -13.23 -14.33 -13.84
CA ILE A 54 -12.58 -15.64 -13.70
C ILE A 54 -13.42 -16.64 -12.91
N GLY A 55 -14.49 -16.18 -12.26
CA GLY A 55 -15.45 -17.04 -11.58
C GLY A 55 -14.92 -17.60 -10.26
N PHE A 56 -14.55 -16.73 -9.32
CA PHE A 56 -14.28 -17.12 -7.92
C PHE A 56 -14.95 -16.16 -6.93
N LYS A 57 -15.30 -16.69 -5.75
CA LYS A 57 -15.87 -15.86 -4.68
C LYS A 57 -14.78 -14.95 -4.11
N LEU A 58 -15.09 -13.66 -3.97
CA LEU A 58 -14.20 -12.65 -3.42
C LEU A 58 -14.72 -12.11 -2.09
N ILE A 59 -13.87 -12.11 -1.07
CA ILE A 59 -14.08 -11.41 0.19
C ILE A 59 -13.12 -10.22 0.25
N ILE A 60 -13.64 -9.01 0.41
CA ILE A 60 -12.82 -7.82 0.62
C ILE A 60 -12.88 -7.43 2.10
N LYS A 61 -11.72 -7.27 2.74
CA LYS A 61 -11.61 -6.81 4.12
C LYS A 61 -10.65 -5.64 4.22
N LYS A 62 -11.08 -4.59 4.91
CA LYS A 62 -10.21 -3.45 5.21
C LYS A 62 -9.36 -3.76 6.44
N LEU A 63 -8.06 -3.50 6.35
CA LEU A 63 -7.16 -3.61 7.49
C LEU A 63 -7.44 -2.47 8.49
N SER A 64 -7.42 -2.83 9.78
CA SER A 64 -7.77 -1.96 10.91
C SER A 64 -6.61 -1.03 11.30
N LYS A 65 -6.83 -0.19 12.33
CA LYS A 65 -5.79 0.67 12.93
C LYS A 65 -4.55 -0.12 13.40
N GLU A 66 -4.71 -1.40 13.73
CA GLU A 66 -3.60 -2.31 14.09
C GLU A 66 -2.56 -2.40 12.97
N TYR A 67 -2.99 -2.35 11.72
CA TYR A 67 -2.08 -2.40 10.58
C TYR A 67 -1.17 -1.17 10.49
N ILE A 68 -1.66 0.00 10.93
CA ILE A 68 -0.81 1.20 11.03
C ILE A 68 0.26 1.03 12.10
N ARG A 69 -0.02 0.31 13.19
CA ARG A 69 0.99 0.00 14.22
C ARG A 69 2.07 -0.93 13.66
N VAL A 70 1.67 -1.93 12.89
CA VAL A 70 2.60 -2.82 12.16
C VAL A 70 3.51 -2.02 11.24
N VAL A 71 2.96 -1.05 10.50
CA VAL A 71 3.74 -0.20 9.61
C VAL A 71 4.64 0.79 10.36
N LYS A 72 4.23 1.28 11.53
CA LYS A 72 4.99 2.25 12.33
C LYS A 72 6.20 1.61 13.01
N ASN A 73 6.00 0.43 13.60
CA ASN A 73 7.02 -0.28 14.39
C ASN A 73 7.04 -1.76 13.97
N PRO A 74 7.63 -2.07 12.80
CA PRO A 74 7.71 -3.45 12.33
C PRO A 74 8.75 -4.25 13.13
N LYS A 75 8.47 -5.54 13.34
CA LYS A 75 9.38 -6.45 14.05
C LYS A 75 10.58 -6.84 13.19
N TYR A 76 10.39 -6.98 11.88
CA TYR A 76 11.42 -7.44 10.94
C TYR A 76 12.04 -6.30 10.11
N GLY A 77 11.80 -5.06 10.53
CA GLY A 77 12.34 -3.87 9.87
C GLY A 77 11.64 -3.53 8.55
N TYR A 78 12.31 -2.67 7.78
CA TYR A 78 11.81 -2.16 6.51
C TYR A 78 12.67 -2.63 5.33
N GLY A 79 12.06 -2.72 4.14
CA GLY A 79 12.79 -2.94 2.90
C GLY A 79 13.44 -1.67 2.37
N SER A 80 13.33 -1.42 1.06
CA SER A 80 13.97 -0.27 0.41
C SER A 80 13.37 1.11 0.77
N ALA A 81 12.20 1.14 1.40
CA ALA A 81 11.51 2.33 1.84
C ALA A 81 10.81 2.07 3.19
N MET A 82 9.53 2.40 3.36
CA MET A 82 8.78 2.10 4.58
C MET A 82 7.94 0.83 4.46
N ASN A 83 8.40 -0.17 3.70
CA ASN A 83 7.67 -1.40 3.42
C ASN A 83 8.10 -2.57 4.34
N PRO A 84 7.38 -2.84 5.45
CA PRO A 84 7.66 -4.00 6.30
C PRO A 84 6.92 -5.24 5.78
N CYS A 85 7.36 -5.74 4.62
CA CYS A 85 6.61 -6.76 3.89
C CYS A 85 6.41 -8.06 4.69
N ILE A 86 7.41 -8.52 5.47
CA ILE A 86 7.28 -9.71 6.31
C ILE A 86 6.15 -9.51 7.33
N ASP A 87 6.17 -8.41 8.09
CA ASP A 87 5.14 -8.11 9.07
C ASP A 87 3.75 -7.91 8.43
N CYS A 88 3.69 -7.26 7.26
CA CYS A 88 2.43 -7.07 6.54
C CYS A 88 1.84 -8.41 6.11
N HIS A 89 2.65 -9.30 5.54
CA HIS A 89 2.24 -10.63 5.13
C HIS A 89 1.79 -11.45 6.34
N LEU A 90 2.58 -11.46 7.41
CA LEU A 90 2.22 -12.12 8.66
C LEU A 90 0.86 -11.63 9.21
N HIS A 91 0.63 -10.32 9.22
CA HIS A 91 -0.62 -9.73 9.66
C HIS A 91 -1.82 -10.18 8.79
N MET A 92 -1.64 -10.19 7.46
CA MET A 92 -2.66 -10.65 6.53
C MET A 92 -2.92 -12.16 6.65
N ILE A 93 -1.88 -12.98 6.81
CA ILE A 93 -1.98 -14.42 7.01
C ILE A 93 -2.70 -14.75 8.32
N LYS A 94 -2.40 -14.07 9.42
CA LYS A 94 -3.12 -14.24 10.70
C LYS A 94 -4.62 -13.92 10.55
N LYS A 95 -4.98 -12.90 9.77
CA LYS A 95 -6.40 -12.59 9.49
C LYS A 95 -7.02 -13.61 8.53
N LEU A 96 -6.30 -14.05 7.50
CA LEU A 96 -6.74 -15.07 6.56
C LEU A 96 -7.04 -16.38 7.28
N LYS A 97 -6.15 -16.79 8.21
CA LYS A 97 -6.35 -17.96 9.07
C LYS A 97 -7.68 -17.92 9.81
N LYS A 98 -8.01 -16.77 10.42
CA LYS A 98 -9.29 -16.59 11.12
C LYS A 98 -10.50 -16.72 10.20
N ILE A 99 -10.38 -16.24 8.96
CA ILE A 99 -11.45 -16.34 7.95
C ILE A 99 -11.58 -17.76 7.41
N ALA A 100 -10.46 -18.45 7.21
CA ALA A 100 -10.44 -19.79 6.63
C ALA A 100 -10.88 -20.88 7.64
N GLY A 101 -10.60 -20.71 8.93
CA GLY A 101 -10.81 -21.76 9.93
C GLY A 101 -9.93 -22.98 9.60
N ASN A 102 -10.55 -24.16 9.50
CA ASN A 102 -9.87 -25.43 9.19
C ASN A 102 -9.70 -25.73 7.69
N ASN A 103 -10.03 -24.75 6.83
CA ASN A 103 -9.90 -24.87 5.37
C ASN A 103 -8.45 -24.69 4.89
N ILE A 104 -8.22 -24.84 3.59
CA ILE A 104 -6.90 -24.65 2.97
C ILE A 104 -6.56 -23.16 2.96
N ILE A 105 -5.35 -22.81 3.38
CA ILE A 105 -4.79 -21.46 3.24
C ILE A 105 -3.76 -21.49 2.11
N ALA A 106 -3.89 -20.59 1.14
CA ALA A 106 -2.95 -20.51 0.03
C ALA A 106 -2.52 -19.08 -0.29
N THR A 107 -1.34 -18.92 -0.88
CA THR A 107 -0.81 -17.64 -1.36
C THR A 107 -0.28 -17.75 -2.79
N GLY A 108 -0.09 -16.60 -3.44
CA GLY A 108 0.67 -16.49 -4.70
C GLY A 108 2.16 -16.23 -4.48
N GLU A 109 2.72 -16.55 -3.31
CA GLU A 109 4.13 -16.27 -3.05
C GLU A 109 5.04 -17.24 -3.82
N VAL A 110 6.10 -16.70 -4.41
CA VAL A 110 7.08 -17.45 -5.19
C VAL A 110 8.43 -17.41 -4.48
N LEU A 111 9.04 -18.57 -4.25
CA LEU A 111 10.32 -18.69 -3.57
C LEU A 111 11.41 -17.84 -4.23
N ASN A 112 12.08 -16.99 -3.45
CA ASN A 112 13.15 -16.06 -3.86
C ASN A 112 12.74 -15.04 -4.95
N GLN A 113 11.44 -14.84 -5.21
CA GLN A 113 11.00 -13.83 -6.19
C GLN A 113 11.11 -12.41 -5.63
N ARG A 114 10.89 -12.21 -4.33
CA ARG A 114 11.06 -10.92 -3.65
C ARG A 114 12.14 -10.99 -2.58
N PRO A 115 13.12 -10.05 -2.59
CA PRO A 115 14.26 -10.09 -1.66
C PRO A 115 13.88 -9.80 -0.21
N PHE A 116 12.71 -9.21 0.05
CA PHE A 116 12.24 -8.79 1.37
C PHE A 116 10.82 -9.30 1.62
N SER A 117 10.62 -10.63 1.71
CA SER A 117 9.36 -11.32 2.09
C SER A 117 9.27 -12.77 1.61
N GLN A 118 10.07 -13.17 0.63
CA GLN A 118 9.89 -14.46 -0.06
C GLN A 118 11.15 -15.33 -0.10
N LYS A 119 12.12 -15.09 0.80
CA LYS A 119 13.17 -16.08 1.06
C LYS A 119 12.58 -17.25 1.83
N LEU A 120 13.25 -18.41 1.78
CA LEU A 120 12.83 -19.58 2.56
C LEU A 120 12.78 -19.27 4.07
N SER A 121 13.74 -18.47 4.56
CA SER A 121 13.75 -17.96 5.95
C SER A 121 12.49 -17.16 6.28
N ASP A 122 12.04 -16.31 5.36
CA ASP A 122 10.88 -15.43 5.54
C ASP A 122 9.60 -16.26 5.63
N PHE A 123 9.45 -17.28 4.78
CA PHE A 123 8.33 -18.22 4.84
C PHE A 123 8.27 -18.96 6.18
N LYS A 124 9.41 -19.50 6.64
CA LYS A 124 9.50 -20.17 7.95
C LYS A 124 9.11 -19.23 9.10
N ILE A 125 9.57 -17.97 9.05
CA ILE A 125 9.21 -16.95 10.02
C ILE A 125 7.69 -16.73 10.03
N ILE A 126 7.09 -16.46 8.87
CA ILE A 126 5.65 -16.18 8.75
C ILE A 126 4.81 -17.37 9.24
N GLU A 127 5.19 -18.59 8.86
CA GLU A 127 4.48 -19.81 9.25
C GLU A 127 4.51 -20.03 10.76
N ARG A 128 5.70 -19.98 11.36
CA ARG A 128 5.87 -20.15 12.81
C ARG A 128 5.12 -19.09 13.60
N GLU A 129 5.26 -17.83 13.22
CA GLU A 129 4.58 -16.71 13.88
C GLU A 129 3.05 -16.78 13.73
N ALA A 130 2.55 -17.35 12.64
CA ALA A 130 1.13 -17.56 12.39
C ALA A 130 0.59 -18.89 12.96
N LYS A 131 1.46 -19.76 13.50
CA LYS A 131 1.15 -21.14 13.91
C LYS A 131 0.51 -21.92 12.74
N LEU A 132 1.19 -21.90 11.60
CA LEU A 132 0.77 -22.47 10.31
C LEU A 132 1.94 -23.19 9.60
N GLU A 133 2.90 -23.71 10.35
CA GLU A 133 3.99 -24.53 9.81
C GLU A 133 3.43 -25.66 8.93
N ASN A 134 3.91 -25.72 7.68
CA ASN A 134 3.46 -26.69 6.66
C ASN A 134 1.94 -26.63 6.37
N LYS A 135 1.28 -25.50 6.63
CA LYS A 135 -0.16 -25.28 6.39
C LYS A 135 -0.47 -24.10 5.46
N ILE A 136 0.56 -23.51 4.83
CA ILE A 136 0.38 -22.45 3.82
C ILE A 136 0.80 -23.01 2.46
N LEU A 137 -0.19 -23.28 1.61
CA LEU A 137 0.03 -23.79 0.27
C LEU A 137 0.53 -22.68 -0.66
N ARG A 138 1.61 -22.93 -1.41
CA ARG A 138 2.19 -21.99 -2.37
C ARG A 138 2.27 -22.63 -3.75
N PRO A 139 1.16 -22.71 -4.51
CA PRO A 139 1.07 -23.48 -5.76
C PRO A 139 2.15 -23.21 -6.81
N LEU A 140 2.70 -22.00 -6.86
CA LEU A 140 3.73 -21.63 -7.84
C LEU A 140 5.12 -22.16 -7.51
N SER A 141 5.40 -22.43 -6.24
CA SER A 141 6.70 -22.92 -5.75
C SER A 141 6.59 -24.24 -5.00
N ALA A 142 5.42 -24.90 -5.05
CA ALA A 142 5.12 -26.06 -4.21
C ALA A 142 6.20 -27.13 -4.33
N LYS A 143 6.61 -27.46 -5.57
CA LYS A 143 7.63 -28.49 -5.87
C LYS A 143 9.03 -28.19 -5.32
N LEU A 144 9.29 -26.96 -4.87
CA LEU A 144 10.56 -26.52 -4.30
C LEU A 144 10.53 -26.36 -2.77
N LEU A 145 9.37 -26.56 -2.16
CA LEU A 145 9.15 -26.38 -0.74
C LEU A 145 8.77 -27.73 -0.10
N PRO A 146 8.97 -27.88 1.23
CA PRO A 146 8.41 -29.01 1.96
C PRO A 146 6.91 -29.15 1.73
N GLU A 147 6.43 -30.38 1.69
CA GLU A 147 5.01 -30.65 1.49
C GLU A 147 4.16 -30.12 2.64
N THR A 148 3.07 -29.45 2.29
CA THR A 148 2.03 -29.10 3.24
C THR A 148 1.21 -30.31 3.65
N ILE A 149 0.49 -30.18 4.77
CA ILE A 149 -0.46 -31.22 5.20
C ILE A 149 -1.50 -31.54 4.13
N TYR A 150 -1.91 -30.56 3.32
CA TYR A 150 -2.89 -30.75 2.25
C TYR A 150 -2.36 -31.60 1.09
N GLU A 151 -1.06 -31.52 0.83
CA GLU A 151 -0.39 -32.33 -0.19
C GLU A 151 -0.21 -33.76 0.31
N LYS A 152 0.26 -33.93 1.56
CA LYS A 152 0.44 -35.24 2.21
C LYS A 152 -0.86 -36.02 2.36
N GLU A 153 -1.94 -35.35 2.71
CA GLU A 153 -3.28 -35.95 2.86
C GLU A 153 -3.99 -36.18 1.51
N GLY A 154 -3.36 -35.86 0.38
CA GLY A 154 -3.96 -36.01 -0.95
C GLY A 154 -5.14 -35.08 -1.24
N ILE A 155 -5.36 -34.06 -0.40
CA ILE A 155 -6.43 -33.05 -0.59
C ILE A 155 -6.16 -32.21 -1.85
N VAL A 156 -4.88 -31.96 -2.13
CA VAL A 156 -4.40 -31.31 -3.35
C VAL A 156 -3.35 -32.19 -4.03
N ASN A 157 -3.32 -32.18 -5.36
CA ASN A 157 -2.34 -32.93 -6.14
C ASN A 157 -1.11 -32.05 -6.41
N ARG A 158 -0.02 -32.32 -5.70
CA ARG A 158 1.28 -31.63 -5.83
C ARG A 158 1.86 -31.67 -7.25
N ASN A 159 1.61 -32.74 -8.00
CA ASN A 159 2.15 -32.88 -9.36
C ASN A 159 1.57 -31.86 -10.33
N LYS A 160 0.36 -31.34 -10.05
CA LYS A 160 -0.31 -30.27 -10.81
C LYS A 160 0.14 -28.86 -10.41
N PHE A 161 1.06 -28.73 -9.46
CA PHE A 161 1.68 -27.44 -9.10
C PHE A 161 3.02 -27.23 -9.81
N LEU A 162 3.63 -26.06 -9.57
CA LEU A 162 4.81 -25.60 -10.29
C LEU A 162 6.07 -25.59 -9.42
N ALA A 163 7.21 -25.39 -10.09
CA ALA A 163 8.54 -25.31 -9.50
C ALA A 163 9.19 -23.93 -9.80
N ILE A 164 8.42 -22.84 -9.71
CA ILE A 164 8.92 -21.50 -10.01
C ILE A 164 9.72 -20.95 -8.82
N LYS A 165 10.90 -20.41 -9.12
CA LYS A 165 11.74 -19.65 -8.18
C LYS A 165 12.38 -18.43 -8.85
N GLY A 166 12.72 -17.44 -8.04
CA GLY A 166 13.46 -16.26 -8.48
C GLY A 166 12.59 -15.20 -9.16
N LYS A 167 13.25 -14.15 -9.66
CA LYS A 167 12.60 -12.95 -10.21
C LYS A 167 12.04 -13.12 -11.62
N ILE A 168 12.52 -14.12 -12.36
CA ILE A 168 12.12 -14.35 -13.76
C ILE A 168 10.65 -14.77 -13.80
N ARG A 169 9.88 -14.14 -14.71
CA ARG A 169 8.42 -14.33 -14.80
C ARG A 169 7.94 -14.97 -16.10
N LYS A 170 8.83 -15.59 -16.88
CA LYS A 170 8.53 -16.15 -18.21
C LYS A 170 7.34 -17.12 -18.15
N THR A 171 7.44 -18.16 -17.32
CA THR A 171 6.39 -19.16 -17.12
C THR A 171 5.08 -18.55 -16.63
N GLN A 172 5.14 -17.60 -15.69
CA GLN A 172 3.93 -16.92 -15.20
C GLN A 172 3.22 -16.15 -16.31
N LEU A 173 3.97 -15.46 -17.19
CA LEU A 173 3.42 -14.70 -18.30
C LEU A 173 2.84 -15.62 -19.39
N GLU A 174 3.47 -16.76 -19.67
CA GLU A 174 2.94 -17.77 -20.58
C GLU A 174 1.60 -18.31 -20.08
N LEU A 175 1.52 -18.68 -18.79
CA LEU A 175 0.27 -19.10 -18.17
C LEU A 175 -0.78 -17.99 -18.14
N ALA A 176 -0.37 -16.74 -17.94
CA ALA A 176 -1.29 -15.60 -18.00
C ALA A 176 -1.98 -15.49 -19.36
N ARG A 177 -1.23 -15.67 -20.46
CA ARG A 177 -1.78 -15.69 -21.82
C ARG A 177 -2.70 -16.88 -22.03
N LYS A 178 -2.28 -18.08 -21.63
CA LYS A 178 -3.09 -19.31 -21.71
C LYS A 178 -4.45 -19.13 -21.04
N TYR A 179 -4.46 -18.53 -19.85
CA TYR A 179 -5.67 -18.32 -19.06
C TYR A 179 -6.37 -16.98 -19.35
N LYS A 180 -5.88 -16.19 -20.31
CA LYS A 180 -6.39 -14.86 -20.66
C LYS A 180 -6.57 -13.95 -19.43
N LEU A 181 -5.58 -13.94 -18.54
CA LEU A 181 -5.67 -13.24 -17.26
C LEU A 181 -5.39 -11.74 -17.41
N LYS A 182 -6.29 -10.92 -16.87
CA LYS A 182 -5.99 -9.54 -16.50
C LYS A 182 -5.40 -9.51 -15.10
N PHE A 183 -4.34 -8.73 -14.92
CA PHE A 183 -3.67 -8.56 -13.63
C PHE A 183 -3.06 -7.17 -13.52
N LEU A 184 -2.88 -6.71 -12.28
CA LEU A 184 -2.16 -5.47 -12.03
C LEU A 184 -0.68 -5.65 -12.32
N THR A 185 -0.14 -4.73 -13.10
CA THR A 185 1.31 -4.64 -13.32
C THR A 185 2.00 -4.18 -12.04
N PRO A 186 3.28 -4.56 -11.83
CA PRO A 186 4.03 -4.23 -10.60
C PRO A 186 4.13 -2.72 -10.29
N SER A 187 3.94 -1.88 -11.31
CA SER A 187 4.00 -0.42 -11.25
C SER A 187 2.90 0.21 -10.36
N GLY A 188 1.84 -0.54 -10.03
CA GLY A 188 0.77 -0.14 -9.12
C GLY A 188 0.90 -0.65 -7.69
N GLY A 189 2.13 -0.86 -7.21
CA GLY A 189 2.46 -1.48 -5.91
C GLY A 189 1.95 -0.76 -4.66
N CYS A 190 2.39 -1.23 -3.50
CA CYS A 190 2.05 -0.62 -2.21
C CYS A 190 2.71 0.76 -2.07
N LEU A 191 1.98 1.79 -1.62
CA LEU A 191 2.55 3.14 -1.40
C LEU A 191 3.75 3.14 -0.44
N LEU A 192 3.91 2.10 0.38
CA LEU A 192 5.05 1.98 1.29
C LEU A 192 6.38 1.70 0.58
N THR A 193 6.37 1.26 -0.68
CA THR A 193 7.59 1.10 -1.49
C THR A 193 7.97 2.37 -2.25
N ASP A 194 7.07 3.36 -2.31
CA ASP A 194 7.33 4.66 -2.91
C ASP A 194 8.18 5.52 -1.97
N LYS A 195 9.34 5.98 -2.45
CA LYS A 195 10.31 6.71 -1.62
C LYS A 195 9.78 8.09 -1.18
N GLU A 196 9.02 8.79 -2.03
CA GLU A 196 8.48 10.10 -1.68
C GLU A 196 7.38 9.96 -0.62
N PHE A 197 6.46 9.00 -0.81
CA PHE A 197 5.42 8.69 0.17
C PHE A 197 6.01 8.20 1.50
N ALA A 198 7.04 7.34 1.45
CA ALA A 198 7.74 6.86 2.63
C ALA A 198 8.37 8.00 3.44
N ARG A 199 9.02 8.98 2.79
CA ARG A 199 9.54 10.17 3.47
C ARG A 199 8.43 10.95 4.18
N LYS A 200 7.31 11.20 3.49
CA LYS A 200 6.12 11.87 4.05
C LYS A 200 5.50 11.12 5.24
N LEU A 201 5.52 9.79 5.20
CA LEU A 201 4.99 8.93 6.26
C LEU A 201 5.94 8.87 7.47
N LYS A 202 7.25 8.78 7.25
CA LYS A 202 8.27 8.82 8.32
C LYS A 202 8.16 10.13 9.10
N ASP A 203 8.11 11.25 8.37
CA ASP A 203 7.84 12.58 8.92
C ASP A 203 6.56 12.60 9.78
N LEU A 204 5.46 12.03 9.30
CA LEU A 204 4.22 11.99 10.06
C LEU A 204 4.37 11.20 11.38
N PHE A 205 5.07 10.07 11.35
CA PHE A 205 5.24 9.21 12.52
C PHE A 205 6.16 9.80 13.59
N GLU A 206 7.16 10.57 13.18
CA GLU A 206 8.08 11.30 14.05
C GLU A 206 7.37 12.42 14.79
N TYR A 207 6.60 13.26 14.07
CA TYR A 207 5.97 14.45 14.66
C TYR A 207 4.59 14.19 15.28
N LYS A 208 4.01 13.00 15.06
CA LYS A 208 2.66 12.69 15.55
C LYS A 208 2.56 11.30 16.20
N LYS A 209 2.32 11.29 17.52
CA LYS A 209 2.08 10.07 18.29
C LYS A 209 0.80 9.34 17.83
N ARG A 210 -0.31 10.08 17.68
CA ARG A 210 -1.62 9.55 17.26
C ARG A 210 -1.96 9.96 15.84
N VAL A 211 -1.91 9.01 14.91
CA VAL A 211 -2.20 9.25 13.49
C VAL A 211 -3.67 9.02 13.19
N SER A 212 -4.33 10.01 12.59
CA SER A 212 -5.71 9.92 12.13
C SER A 212 -5.80 9.46 10.67
N LYS A 213 -7.00 9.09 10.22
CA LYS A 213 -7.25 8.76 8.81
C LYS A 213 -6.98 9.95 7.88
N ILE A 214 -7.36 11.16 8.31
CA ILE A 214 -7.16 12.40 7.53
C ILE A 214 -5.66 12.64 7.32
N ASP A 215 -4.84 12.43 8.34
CA ASP A 215 -3.38 12.59 8.20
C ASP A 215 -2.80 11.69 7.10
N LEU A 216 -3.23 10.42 7.04
CA LEU A 216 -2.75 9.47 6.03
C LEU A 216 -3.26 9.79 4.62
N GLU A 217 -4.48 10.30 4.49
CA GLU A 217 -5.00 10.73 3.18
C GLU A 217 -4.29 12.00 2.68
N LEU A 218 -3.92 12.91 3.59
CA LEU A 218 -3.15 14.11 3.25
C LEU A 218 -1.77 13.77 2.68
N LEU A 219 -1.12 12.66 3.10
CA LEU A 219 0.18 12.25 2.54
C LEU A 219 0.16 11.99 1.03
N LYS A 220 -1.02 11.73 0.46
CA LYS A 220 -1.20 11.47 -0.97
C LYS A 220 -1.38 12.73 -1.80
N ILE A 221 -1.41 13.90 -1.16
CA ILE A 221 -1.81 15.16 -1.77
C ILE A 221 -0.66 16.15 -1.63
N GLY A 222 -0.33 16.84 -2.71
CA GLY A 222 0.55 17.99 -2.64
C GLY A 222 2.02 17.69 -2.38
N ARG A 223 2.76 18.80 -2.29
CA ARG A 223 4.17 18.89 -1.92
C ARG A 223 4.23 19.21 -0.42
N HIS A 224 5.09 18.50 0.30
CA HIS A 224 5.13 18.56 1.75
C HIS A 224 6.41 19.25 2.20
N PHE A 225 6.28 20.22 3.09
CA PHE A 225 7.39 20.94 3.68
C PHE A 225 7.27 20.97 5.19
N ARG A 226 8.39 21.11 5.89
CA ARG A 226 8.41 21.23 7.35
C ARG A 226 9.34 22.33 7.79
N ILE A 227 8.83 23.16 8.71
CA ILE A 227 9.61 24.10 9.50
C ILE A 227 9.29 23.87 10.97
N ASN A 228 10.30 23.46 11.74
CA ASN A 228 10.14 23.04 13.13
C ASN A 228 9.00 22.00 13.27
N LYS A 229 8.03 22.24 14.17
CA LYS A 229 6.87 21.37 14.38
C LYS A 229 5.72 21.62 13.38
N THR A 230 5.84 22.61 12.49
CA THR A 230 4.79 22.99 11.54
C THR A 230 4.99 22.34 10.18
N LYS A 231 3.93 21.71 9.67
CA LYS A 231 3.88 21.11 8.33
C LYS A 231 3.13 22.03 7.37
N ILE A 232 3.64 22.17 6.16
CA ILE A 232 3.00 22.93 5.07
C ILE A 232 2.75 21.96 3.91
N ILE A 233 1.56 22.01 3.33
CA ILE A 233 1.20 21.18 2.17
C ILE A 233 0.69 22.09 1.06
N VAL A 234 1.35 22.05 -0.10
CA VAL A 234 1.03 22.86 -1.29
C VAL A 234 0.38 21.96 -2.34
N GLY A 235 -0.83 22.30 -2.79
CA GLY A 235 -1.52 21.55 -3.85
C GLY A 235 -0.78 21.61 -5.19
N ARG A 236 -0.86 20.53 -5.99
CA ARG A 236 -0.21 20.47 -7.31
C ARG A 236 -1.15 20.79 -8.47
N ASN A 237 -2.45 20.69 -8.26
CA ASN A 237 -3.48 20.86 -9.29
C ASN A 237 -4.85 21.14 -8.64
N LYS A 238 -5.83 21.51 -9.46
CA LYS A 238 -7.21 21.84 -9.02
C LYS A 238 -7.86 20.75 -8.16
N LYS A 239 -7.66 19.47 -8.49
CA LYS A 239 -8.22 18.34 -7.73
C LYS A 239 -7.61 18.24 -6.34
N GLU A 240 -6.30 18.47 -6.21
CA GLU A 240 -5.62 18.51 -4.93
C GLU A 240 -6.01 19.74 -4.11
N ASN A 241 -6.08 20.92 -4.73
CA ASN A 241 -6.55 22.15 -4.09
C ASN A 241 -7.92 21.96 -3.43
N LEU A 242 -8.88 21.38 -4.15
CA LEU A 242 -10.22 21.06 -3.60
C LEU A 242 -10.16 20.11 -2.40
N LYS A 243 -9.28 19.11 -2.41
CA LYS A 243 -9.11 18.20 -1.26
C LYS A 243 -8.45 18.88 -0.07
N LEU A 244 -7.49 19.77 -0.31
CA LEU A 244 -6.83 20.56 0.72
C LEU A 244 -7.82 21.54 1.37
N LYS A 245 -8.67 22.23 0.59
CA LYS A 245 -9.75 23.09 1.12
C LYS A 245 -10.67 22.35 2.09
N LYS A 246 -11.00 21.09 1.80
CA LYS A 246 -11.87 20.26 2.66
C LYS A 246 -11.18 19.74 3.93
N SER A 247 -9.86 19.57 3.89
CA SER A 247 -9.10 18.86 4.95
C SER A 247 -8.29 19.80 5.85
N GLY A 248 -7.95 20.99 5.34
CA GLY A 248 -7.20 22.02 6.05
C GLY A 248 -8.08 22.87 6.97
N LYS A 249 -7.44 23.71 7.77
CA LYS A 249 -8.11 24.70 8.63
C LYS A 249 -7.50 26.11 8.51
N PHE A 250 -6.35 26.23 7.88
CA PHE A 250 -5.61 27.48 7.73
C PHE A 250 -4.95 27.45 6.36
N PHE A 251 -5.30 28.40 5.52
CA PHE A 251 -5.09 28.36 4.08
C PHE A 251 -4.23 29.54 3.62
N PHE A 252 -3.60 29.37 2.47
CA PHE A 252 -2.94 30.42 1.71
C PHE A 252 -3.31 30.28 0.24
N GLU A 253 -3.65 31.40 -0.40
CA GLU A 253 -3.97 31.50 -1.83
C GLU A 253 -3.49 32.84 -2.38
N VAL A 254 -3.23 32.91 -3.68
CA VAL A 254 -2.99 34.17 -4.40
C VAL A 254 -4.29 34.64 -5.06
N ASP A 255 -4.36 35.93 -5.36
CA ASP A 255 -5.36 36.44 -6.30
C ASP A 255 -4.89 36.07 -7.72
N GLY A 256 -5.56 35.11 -8.36
CA GLY A 256 -5.18 34.61 -9.68
C GLY A 256 -4.98 33.08 -9.72
N ILE A 257 -4.07 32.62 -10.58
CA ILE A 257 -3.82 31.19 -10.79
C ILE A 257 -2.73 30.71 -9.83
N GLY A 258 -3.13 29.92 -8.83
CA GLY A 258 -2.16 29.35 -7.88
C GLY A 258 -2.68 28.16 -7.07
N PRO A 259 -1.81 27.60 -6.22
CA PRO A 259 -2.15 26.45 -5.40
C PRO A 259 -2.97 26.88 -4.17
N THR A 260 -3.75 25.95 -3.65
CA THR A 260 -4.19 26.04 -2.25
C THR A 260 -3.09 25.44 -1.38
N THR A 261 -2.55 26.23 -0.46
CA THR A 261 -1.60 25.75 0.55
C THR A 261 -2.28 25.67 1.90
N ILE A 262 -1.97 24.63 2.69
CA ILE A 262 -2.43 24.50 4.08
C ILE A 262 -1.26 24.47 5.05
N LEU A 263 -1.46 25.06 6.22
CA LEU A 263 -0.51 25.05 7.34
C LEU A 263 -1.08 24.26 8.51
N LEU A 264 -0.34 23.25 8.94
CA LEU A 264 -0.69 22.32 10.01
C LEU A 264 0.33 22.44 11.14
N GLY A 265 -0.03 23.14 12.21
CA GLY A 265 0.84 23.34 13.38
C GLY A 265 0.75 24.75 13.94
N GLU A 266 1.87 25.20 14.50
CA GLU A 266 2.04 26.54 15.05
C GLU A 266 2.04 27.58 13.92
N LYS A 267 1.36 28.71 14.18
CA LYS A 267 1.13 29.79 13.20
C LYS A 267 1.99 31.01 13.56
N ASN A 268 3.29 30.79 13.73
CA ASN A 268 4.23 31.86 14.02
C ASN A 268 4.66 32.59 12.72
N LYS A 269 5.26 33.77 12.87
CA LYS A 269 5.69 34.63 11.74
C LYS A 269 6.49 33.85 10.69
N LYS A 270 7.50 33.08 11.10
CA LYS A 270 8.36 32.28 10.19
C LYS A 270 7.57 31.25 9.39
N SER A 271 6.66 30.52 10.04
CA SER A 271 5.83 29.50 9.37
C SER A 271 4.82 30.08 8.39
N ILE A 272 4.23 31.24 8.73
CA ILE A 272 3.31 31.97 7.85
C ILE A 272 4.05 32.51 6.64
N GLU A 273 5.21 33.13 6.86
CA GLU A 273 6.05 33.65 5.80
C GLU A 273 6.51 32.55 4.84
N LEU A 274 6.98 31.41 5.34
CA LEU A 274 7.37 30.28 4.50
C LEU A 274 6.17 29.73 3.70
N ALA A 275 5.00 29.58 4.31
CA ALA A 275 3.82 29.10 3.61
C ALA A 275 3.35 30.08 2.51
N ALA A 276 3.45 31.38 2.77
CA ALA A 276 3.18 32.41 1.77
C ALA A 276 4.18 32.34 0.60
N LYS A 277 5.49 32.28 0.90
CA LYS A 277 6.56 32.12 -0.09
C LYS A 277 6.36 30.89 -0.97
N LEU A 278 6.03 29.75 -0.36
CA LEU A 278 5.72 28.52 -1.09
C LEU A 278 4.48 28.66 -1.97
N THR A 279 3.44 29.36 -1.50
CA THR A 279 2.21 29.57 -2.27
C THR A 279 2.48 30.41 -3.51
N LEU A 280 3.23 31.51 -3.35
CA LEU A 280 3.61 32.39 -4.46
C LEU A 280 4.58 31.69 -5.43
N PHE A 281 5.57 30.95 -4.92
CA PHE A 281 6.55 30.21 -5.73
C PHE A 281 5.91 29.19 -6.69
N TYR A 282 4.83 28.54 -6.26
CA TYR A 282 4.11 27.55 -7.07
C TYR A 282 2.87 28.13 -7.77
N SER A 283 2.70 29.46 -7.77
CA SER A 283 1.66 30.16 -8.54
C SER A 283 2.22 30.71 -9.85
N ASP A 284 1.34 31.07 -10.77
CA ASP A 284 1.72 31.74 -12.02
C ASP A 284 1.82 33.27 -11.83
N GLU A 285 1.46 33.76 -10.64
CA GLU A 285 1.39 35.18 -10.31
C GLU A 285 2.74 35.74 -9.83
N LYS A 286 2.99 37.01 -10.14
CA LYS A 286 4.19 37.75 -9.70
C LYS A 286 3.77 39.05 -9.01
N ASN A 287 4.51 39.44 -7.96
CA ASN A 287 4.29 40.69 -7.21
C ASN A 287 2.89 40.85 -6.58
N VAL A 288 2.15 39.76 -6.39
CA VAL A 288 0.84 39.75 -5.71
C VAL A 288 0.98 39.47 -4.22
N SER A 289 0.07 40.01 -3.41
CA SER A 289 -0.03 39.62 -2.00
C SER A 289 -0.66 38.24 -1.86
N VAL A 290 -0.15 37.44 -0.93
CA VAL A 290 -0.75 36.14 -0.58
C VAL A 290 -1.84 36.35 0.48
N LYS A 291 -3.06 35.90 0.18
CA LYS A 291 -4.16 35.82 1.15
C LYS A 291 -3.95 34.62 2.07
N TYR A 292 -4.21 34.77 3.36
CA TYR A 292 -4.08 33.68 4.32
C TYR A 292 -5.05 33.81 5.49
N GLY A 293 -5.32 32.69 6.18
CA GLY A 293 -6.21 32.66 7.33
C GLY A 293 -7.14 31.44 7.34
N LYS A 294 -8.11 31.41 8.26
CA LYS A 294 -9.12 30.34 8.26
C LYS A 294 -10.12 30.52 7.12
N LYS A 295 -10.38 31.77 6.75
CA LYS A 295 -11.29 32.21 5.67
C LYS A 295 -10.58 33.13 4.66
N LEU A 296 -9.24 33.08 4.60
CA LEU A 296 -8.41 33.92 3.71
C LEU A 296 -8.56 35.44 3.98
N GLU A 297 -8.75 35.80 5.24
CA GLU A 297 -9.08 37.15 5.69
C GLU A 297 -7.88 38.11 5.83
N ARG A 298 -6.64 37.61 5.79
CA ARG A 298 -5.41 38.41 5.92
C ARG A 298 -4.61 38.40 4.63
N ARG A 299 -3.71 39.37 4.47
CA ARG A 299 -2.77 39.46 3.34
C ARG A 299 -1.34 39.63 3.83
N ILE A 300 -0.38 39.10 3.08
CA ILE A 300 1.06 39.31 3.30
C ILE A 300 1.76 39.48 1.95
N LYS A 301 2.68 40.44 1.85
CA LYS A 301 3.60 40.54 0.71
C LYS A 301 4.87 39.78 1.02
N VAL A 302 5.31 38.96 0.07
CA VAL A 302 6.55 38.19 0.14
C VAL A 302 7.19 38.17 -1.24
N ASP A 303 8.51 38.12 -1.28
CA ASP A 303 9.24 37.93 -2.53
C ASP A 303 9.21 36.45 -2.96
N ILE A 304 9.30 36.22 -4.27
CA ILE A 304 9.44 34.86 -4.83
C ILE A 304 10.81 34.32 -4.39
N PRO A 305 10.86 33.24 -3.59
CA PRO A 305 12.13 32.71 -3.11
C PRO A 305 12.90 32.00 -4.23
N LYS A 306 14.23 31.86 -4.07
CA LYS A 306 14.99 30.90 -4.89
C LYS A 306 14.59 29.47 -4.54
N LYS A 307 14.74 28.56 -5.50
CA LYS A 307 14.34 27.15 -5.32
C LYS A 307 15.10 26.48 -4.16
N GLU A 308 16.39 26.78 -4.02
CA GLU A 308 17.26 26.22 -2.99
C GLU A 308 16.80 26.61 -1.58
N GLU A 309 16.23 27.81 -1.43
CA GLU A 309 15.72 28.32 -0.14
C GLU A 309 14.51 27.54 0.36
N ILE A 310 13.69 27.00 -0.55
CA ILE A 310 12.49 26.24 -0.18
C ILE A 310 12.76 24.73 -0.12
N GLU A 311 13.65 24.20 -0.95
CA GLU A 311 13.94 22.76 -1.02
C GLU A 311 14.62 22.26 0.26
N LYS A 312 15.33 23.10 1.01
CA LYS A 312 15.85 22.74 2.34
C LYS A 312 14.76 22.36 3.36
N TYR A 313 13.51 22.78 3.12
CA TYR A 313 12.35 22.42 3.95
C TYR A 313 11.57 21.23 3.41
N ARG A 314 11.95 20.67 2.26
CA ARG A 314 11.21 19.61 1.58
C ARG A 314 11.24 18.32 2.40
N ILE A 315 10.06 17.75 2.62
CA ILE A 315 9.90 16.40 3.18
C ILE A 315 10.13 15.38 2.09
#